data_AF-T0RXJ3-F1
#
_entry.id   AF-T0RXJ3-F1
#
_cell.length_a   1.000
_cell.length_b   1.000
_cell.length_c   1.000
_cell.angle_alpha   90.00
_cell.angle_beta   90.00
_cell.angle_gamma   90.00
#
_symmetry.space_group_name_H-M   'P 1'
#
loop_
_entity.id
_entity.type
_entity.pdbx_description
1 polymer ?
#
loop_
_entity_poly.entity_id
_entity_poly.type
_entity_poly.pdbx_seq_one_letter_code
_entity_poly.pdbx_strand_id
1 'polypeptide(L)'
;MKKILLALSLLISGATSAAYMSSCYNYGDGVSYSFTSCVNRNFREAGQNFSCFNYGDELSYSFQSCVNSNFRSAARDLNIFVSSCNNYGEGVSFSYQSCVNRNFREIERALNK
;
A
#
# COMPACT_ATOMS: atom_id res chain seq x y z
N MET A 1 46.21 10.72 35.26
CA MET A 1 46.22 11.45 33.97
C MET A 1 45.41 10.65 32.96
N LYS A 2 44.53 11.33 32.20
CA LYS A 2 43.75 10.86 31.03
C LYS A 2 42.70 9.77 31.31
N LYS A 3 41.60 10.09 31.99
CA LYS A 3 40.29 10.40 31.37
C LYS A 3 40.39 10.82 29.90
N ILE A 4 39.65 10.13 29.03
CA ILE A 4 39.24 10.45 27.65
C ILE A 4 39.48 9.23 26.76
N LEU A 5 38.40 8.50 26.49
CA LEU A 5 38.06 8.10 25.13
C LEU A 5 36.53 8.14 25.05
N LEU A 6 36.08 9.24 24.45
CA LEU A 6 34.71 9.62 24.24
C LEU A 6 33.90 8.46 23.64
N ALA A 7 32.75 8.22 24.25
CA ALA A 7 31.64 7.49 23.63
C ALA A 7 31.25 8.22 22.35
N LEU A 8 31.68 7.69 21.21
CA LEU A 8 31.15 8.04 19.90
C LEU A 8 29.87 7.23 19.69
N SER A 9 28.85 7.49 20.53
CA SER A 9 27.49 7.03 20.27
C SER A 9 26.96 7.84 19.10
N LEU A 10 27.22 7.31 17.91
CA LEU A 10 26.71 7.77 16.63
C LEU A 10 25.19 7.90 16.77
N LEU A 11 24.70 9.14 16.84
CA LEU A 11 23.30 9.46 16.66
C LEU A 11 22.95 9.09 15.22
N ILE A 12 22.56 7.84 15.00
CA ILE A 12 21.78 7.47 13.83
C ILE A 12 20.38 8.05 14.10
N SER A 13 20.25 9.34 13.85
CA SER A 13 18.95 9.95 13.61
C SER A 13 18.46 9.35 12.29
N GLY A 14 17.84 8.17 12.37
CA GLY A 14 17.08 7.62 11.26
C GLY A 14 16.03 8.65 10.92
N ALA A 15 16.26 9.42 9.85
CA ALA A 15 15.23 10.27 9.28
C ALA A 15 14.10 9.34 8.88
N THR A 16 13.05 9.30 9.69
CA THR A 16 11.83 8.59 9.36
C THR A 16 11.21 9.35 8.19
N SER A 17 11.55 8.97 6.95
CA SER A 17 10.88 9.55 5.79
C SER A 17 9.40 9.20 5.93
N ALA A 18 8.54 10.21 5.92
CA ALA A 18 7.11 9.99 5.93
C ALA A 18 6.74 8.98 4.83
N ALA A 19 5.95 7.97 5.19
CA ALA A 19 5.40 7.03 4.22
C ALA A 19 4.59 7.83 3.19
N TYR A 20 4.77 7.52 1.91
CA TYR A 20 4.03 8.14 0.82
C TYR A 20 3.44 7.08 -0.09
N MET A 21 2.12 7.14 -0.28
CA MET A 21 1.35 6.21 -1.09
C MET A 21 0.71 6.97 -2.24
N SER A 22 1.23 6.73 -3.45
CA SER A 22 0.69 7.40 -4.63
C SER A 22 -0.71 6.90 -4.94
N SER A 23 -1.54 7.78 -5.51
CA SER A 23 -2.83 7.34 -6.06
C SER A 23 -2.62 6.44 -7.27
N CYS A 24 -3.27 5.29 -7.27
CA CYS A 24 -3.23 4.30 -8.34
C CYS A 24 -4.40 4.51 -9.30
N TYR A 25 -4.08 4.62 -10.58
CA TYR A 25 -5.03 4.84 -11.66
C TYR A 25 -4.92 3.73 -12.71
N ASN A 26 -6.07 3.20 -13.11
CA ASN A 26 -6.22 2.32 -14.25
C ASN A 26 -6.39 3.16 -15.52
N TYR A 27 -5.66 2.79 -16.56
CA TYR A 27 -5.72 3.45 -17.86
C TYR A 27 -6.04 2.41 -18.94
N GLY A 28 -7.07 2.67 -19.74
CA GLY A 28 -7.58 1.76 -20.76
C GLY A 28 -8.75 0.89 -20.28
N ASP A 29 -9.24 0.04 -21.18
CA ASP A 29 -10.46 -0.75 -20.99
C ASP A 29 -10.25 -1.97 -20.08
N GLY A 30 -9.02 -2.51 -20.05
CA GLY A 30 -8.62 -3.62 -19.18
C GLY A 30 -7.85 -3.17 -17.94
N VAL A 31 -7.35 -4.16 -17.18
CA VAL A 31 -6.50 -3.91 -16.02
C VAL A 31 -5.08 -3.55 -16.45
N SER A 32 -4.68 -2.30 -16.20
CA SER A 32 -3.37 -1.81 -16.60
C SER A 32 -2.26 -2.34 -15.67
N TYR A 33 -1.09 -2.60 -16.27
CA TYR A 33 0.11 -2.91 -15.50
C TYR A 33 0.48 -1.78 -14.52
N SER A 34 0.26 -0.52 -14.91
CA SER A 34 0.52 0.64 -14.05
C SER A 34 -0.34 0.65 -12.79
N PHE A 35 -1.61 0.25 -12.89
CA PHE A 35 -2.50 0.12 -11.75
C PHE A 35 -2.01 -0.97 -10.79
N THR A 36 -1.79 -2.19 -11.31
CA THR A 36 -1.36 -3.34 -10.49
C THR A 36 0.01 -3.10 -9.83
N SER A 37 0.96 -2.51 -10.56
CA SER A 37 2.29 -2.17 -10.05
C SER A 37 2.24 -1.10 -8.95
N CYS A 38 1.40 -0.06 -9.13
CA CYS A 38 1.18 0.96 -8.11
C CYS A 38 0.61 0.36 -6.82
N VAL A 39 -0.43 -0.48 -6.92
CA VAL A 39 -1.06 -1.14 -5.77
C VAL A 39 -0.03 -1.97 -5.00
N ASN A 40 0.74 -2.81 -5.70
CA ASN A 40 1.77 -3.63 -5.08
C ASN A 40 2.91 -2.79 -4.47
N ARG A 41 3.28 -1.66 -5.08
CA ARG A 41 4.26 -0.74 -4.50
C ARG A 41 3.76 -0.16 -3.19
N ASN A 42 2.56 0.39 -3.15
CA ASN A 42 2.01 0.96 -1.92
C ASN A 42 1.87 -0.08 -0.80
N PHE A 43 1.58 -1.35 -1.12
CA PHE A 43 1.59 -2.41 -0.12
C PHE A 43 2.98 -2.71 0.42
N ARG A 44 4.03 -2.68 -0.41
CA ARG A 44 5.42 -2.79 0.08
C ARG A 44 5.79 -1.63 0.99
N GLU A 45 5.39 -0.40 0.65
CA GLU A 45 5.55 0.77 1.54
C GLU A 45 4.81 0.59 2.87
N ALA A 46 3.67 -0.11 2.86
CA ALA A 46 2.92 -0.51 4.05
C ALA A 46 3.50 -1.74 4.79
N GLY A 47 4.70 -2.22 4.41
CA GLY A 47 5.34 -3.39 5.00
C GLY A 47 4.71 -4.74 4.62
N GLN A 48 3.80 -4.76 3.65
CA GLN A 48 3.16 -6.00 3.17
C GLN A 48 3.96 -6.59 2.01
N ASN A 49 4.39 -7.85 2.16
CA ASN A 49 5.28 -8.51 1.19
C ASN A 49 4.56 -9.34 0.12
N PHE A 50 3.23 -9.42 0.17
CA PHE A 50 2.44 -10.22 -0.78
C PHE A 50 2.02 -9.41 -1.99
N SER A 51 2.51 -9.80 -3.18
CA SER A 51 2.12 -9.18 -4.44
C SER A 51 0.85 -9.80 -5.01
N CYS A 52 -0.05 -8.96 -5.49
CA CYS A 52 -1.28 -9.34 -6.18
C CYS A 52 -1.08 -9.29 -7.69
N PHE A 53 -1.52 -10.34 -8.39
CA PHE A 53 -1.41 -10.47 -9.84
C PHE A 53 -2.79 -10.56 -10.47
N ASN A 54 -2.99 -9.82 -11.56
CA ASN A 54 -4.18 -9.92 -12.40
C ASN A 54 -3.82 -10.70 -13.66
N TYR A 55 -4.62 -11.70 -14.00
CA TYR A 55 -4.46 -12.48 -15.22
C TYR A 55 -5.71 -12.28 -16.09
N GLY A 56 -5.51 -11.87 -17.34
CA GLY A 56 -6.59 -11.47 -18.25
C GLY A 56 -6.87 -9.97 -18.21
N ASP A 57 -7.82 -9.55 -19.06
CA ASP A 57 -8.13 -8.14 -19.30
C ASP A 57 -9.07 -7.55 -18.23
N GLU A 58 -9.91 -8.38 -17.61
CA GLU A 58 -10.80 -7.98 -16.52
C GLU A 58 -10.12 -8.05 -15.15
N LEU A 59 -10.65 -7.31 -14.18
CA LEU A 59 -10.19 -7.42 -12.80
C LEU A 59 -10.65 -8.75 -12.20
N SER A 60 -9.69 -9.66 -12.02
CA SER A 60 -9.98 -10.97 -11.49
C SER A 60 -10.41 -10.91 -10.02
N TYR A 61 -11.31 -11.82 -9.65
CA TYR A 61 -11.68 -12.01 -8.25
C TYR A 61 -10.45 -12.32 -7.37
N SER A 62 -9.46 -13.05 -7.89
CA SER A 62 -8.22 -13.36 -7.18
C SER A 62 -7.39 -12.11 -6.87
N PHE A 63 -7.29 -11.17 -7.81
CA PHE A 63 -6.61 -9.90 -7.58
C PHE A 63 -7.36 -9.07 -6.52
N GLN A 64 -8.68 -8.92 -6.66
CA GLN A 64 -9.51 -8.21 -5.68
C GLN A 64 -9.39 -8.81 -4.27
N SER A 65 -9.43 -10.15 -4.16
CA SER A 65 -9.31 -10.84 -2.87
C SER A 65 -7.93 -10.61 -2.25
N CYS A 66 -6.86 -10.69 -3.05
CA CYS A 66 -5.50 -10.42 -2.59
C CYS A 66 -5.36 -8.99 -2.05
N VAL A 67 -5.85 -7.99 -2.79
CA VAL A 67 -5.81 -6.58 -2.38
C VAL A 67 -6.56 -6.37 -1.06
N ASN A 68 -7.76 -6.93 -0.93
CA ASN A 68 -8.53 -6.85 0.32
C ASN A 68 -7.83 -7.56 1.49
N SER A 69 -7.16 -8.68 1.24
CA SER A 69 -6.40 -9.39 2.27
C SER A 69 -5.22 -8.55 2.77
N ASN A 70 -4.46 -7.93 1.87
CA ASN A 70 -3.35 -7.04 2.23
C ASN A 70 -3.84 -5.82 3.00
N PHE A 71 -4.97 -5.21 2.60
CA PHE A 71 -5.57 -4.11 3.36
C PHE A 71 -5.95 -4.53 4.79
N ARG A 72 -6.58 -5.69 4.95
CA ARG A 72 -6.95 -6.22 6.29
C ARG A 72 -5.71 -6.48 7.15
N SER A 73 -4.65 -7.02 6.55
CA SER A 73 -3.38 -7.26 7.22
C SER A 73 -2.75 -5.94 7.70
N ALA A 74 -2.56 -4.97 6.79
CA ALA A 74 -2.02 -3.65 7.14
C ALA A 74 -2.88 -2.91 8.18
N ALA A 75 -4.21 -2.99 8.07
CA ALA A 75 -5.13 -2.37 9.02
C ALA A 75 -5.03 -3.01 10.41
N ARG A 76 -4.81 -4.33 10.49
CA ARG A 76 -4.56 -5.03 11.76
C ARG A 76 -3.25 -4.59 12.39
N ASP A 77 -2.19 -4.50 11.60
CA ASP A 77 -0.86 -4.11 12.07
C ASP A 77 -0.85 -2.66 12.59
N LEU A 78 -1.63 -1.78 11.96
CA LEU A 78 -1.74 -0.35 12.31
C LEU A 78 -2.90 -0.04 13.26
N ASN A 79 -3.70 -1.04 13.64
CA ASN A 79 -4.92 -0.88 14.44
C ASN A 79 -5.87 0.22 13.92
N ILE A 80 -6.15 0.19 12.62
CA ILE A 80 -7.10 1.10 11.96
C ILE A 80 -8.23 0.33 11.28
N PHE A 81 -9.27 1.05 10.84
CA PHE A 81 -10.32 0.51 10.00
C PHE A 81 -10.09 0.90 8.53
N VAL A 82 -10.28 -0.07 7.62
CA VAL A 82 -10.29 0.13 6.17
C VAL A 82 -11.48 -0.61 5.55
N SER A 83 -11.98 -0.12 4.43
CA SER A 83 -13.14 -0.73 3.76
C SER A 83 -12.72 -1.91 2.88
N SER A 84 -13.60 -2.90 2.68
CA SER A 84 -13.39 -3.88 1.60
C SER A 84 -13.78 -3.25 0.27
N CYS A 85 -12.93 -3.40 -0.74
CA CYS A 85 -13.12 -2.85 -2.08
C CYS A 85 -13.71 -3.90 -3.02
N ASN A 86 -14.80 -3.54 -3.69
CA ASN A 86 -15.49 -4.39 -4.67
C ASN A 86 -15.42 -3.76 -6.05
N ASN A 87 -15.17 -4.59 -7.06
CA ASN A 87 -15.23 -4.23 -8.46
C ASN A 87 -16.58 -4.62 -9.06
N TYR A 88 -17.07 -3.78 -9.97
CA TYR A 88 -18.34 -3.98 -10.67
C TYR A 88 -18.15 -3.73 -12.17
N GLY A 89 -18.63 -4.65 -13.00
CA GLY A 89 -18.49 -4.57 -14.45
C GLY A 89 -17.12 -5.03 -14.96
N GLU A 90 -16.86 -4.72 -16.22
CA GLU A 90 -15.63 -5.07 -16.94
C GLU A 90 -14.47 -4.14 -16.53
N GLY A 91 -13.23 -4.67 -16.60
CA GLY A 91 -12.04 -3.91 -16.26
C GLY A 91 -12.00 -3.44 -14.80
N VAL A 92 -11.52 -2.20 -14.57
CA VAL A 92 -11.40 -1.60 -13.23
C VAL A 92 -12.43 -0.49 -13.05
N SER A 93 -13.45 -0.76 -12.24
CA SER A 93 -14.47 0.23 -11.90
C SER A 93 -13.89 1.42 -11.12
N PHE A 94 -14.47 2.60 -11.36
CA PHE A 94 -14.14 3.81 -10.60
C PHE A 94 -14.33 3.61 -9.09
N SER A 95 -15.37 2.90 -8.68
CA SER A 95 -15.65 2.60 -7.27
C SER A 95 -14.54 1.76 -6.62
N TYR A 96 -14.04 0.74 -7.33
CA TYR A 96 -12.94 -0.07 -6.84
C TYR A 96 -11.66 0.76 -6.68
N GLN A 97 -11.28 1.50 -7.72
CA GLN A 97 -10.10 2.36 -7.70
C GLN A 97 -10.18 3.43 -6.59
N SER A 98 -11.33 4.07 -6.44
CA SER A 98 -11.59 5.08 -5.40
C SER A 98 -11.45 4.48 -3.99
N CYS A 99 -11.99 3.28 -3.77
CA CYS A 99 -11.86 2.56 -2.52
C CYS A 99 -10.39 2.22 -2.20
N VAL A 100 -9.67 1.65 -3.17
CA VAL A 100 -8.24 1.30 -3.04
C VAL A 100 -7.41 2.53 -2.65
N ASN A 101 -7.61 3.65 -3.35
CA ASN A 101 -6.89 4.89 -3.06
C ASN A 101 -7.29 5.50 -1.71
N ARG A 102 -8.55 5.35 -1.27
CA ARG A 102 -8.98 5.78 0.06
C ARG A 102 -8.28 4.96 1.15
N ASN A 103 -8.27 3.64 1.04
CA ASN A 103 -7.62 2.78 2.03
C ASN A 103 -6.12 3.08 2.14
N PHE A 104 -5.42 3.28 1.03
CA PHE A 104 -4.01 3.67 1.08
C PHE A 104 -3.78 5.02 1.77
N ARG A 105 -4.66 6.01 1.57
CA ARG A 105 -4.58 7.28 2.33
C ARG A 105 -4.79 7.09 3.83
N GLU A 106 -5.67 6.18 4.25
CA GLU A 106 -5.85 5.89 5.68
C GLU A 106 -4.61 5.21 6.28
N ILE A 107 -4.00 4.28 5.54
CA ILE A 107 -2.75 3.61 5.94
C ILE A 107 -1.60 4.61 6.01
N GLU A 108 -1.43 5.45 4.99
CA GLU A 108 -0.41 6.51 4.95
C GLU A 108 -0.52 7.43 6.16
N ARG A 109 -1.74 7.90 6.47
CA ARG A 109 -1.99 8.72 7.67
C ARG A 109 -1.66 7.99 8.96
N ALA A 110 -1.88 6.69 9.03
CA ALA A 110 -1.56 5.91 10.23
C ALA A 110 -0.05 5.69 10.41
N LEU A 111 0.69 5.48 9.32
CA LEU A 111 2.15 5.33 9.32
C LEU A 111 2.89 6.62 9.67
N ASN A 112 2.27 7.77 9.39
CA ASN A 112 2.85 9.10 9.61
C ASN A 112 2.38 9.78 10.91
N LYS A 113 1.67 9.07 11.79
CA LYS A 113 1.29 9.53 13.13
C LYS A 113 2.40 9.25 14.13
#